data_AF-A0A1Q8Q383-F1
#
_entry.id   AF-A0A1Q8Q383-F1
#
_cell.length_a   1.000
_cell.length_b   1.000
_cell.length_c   1.000
_cell.angle_alpha   90.00
_cell.angle_beta   90.00
_cell.angle_gamma   90.00
#
_symmetry.space_group_name_H-M   'P 1'
#
loop_
_entity.id
_entity.type
_entity.pdbx_description
1 polymer ?
#
loop_
_entity_poly.entity_id
_entity_poly.type
_entity_poly.pdbx_seq_one_letter_code
_entity_poly.pdbx_strand_id
1 'polypeptide(L)' 'MAEKNNYEMKLKYCPNCGESLLKPNSLLNEYWISEDTAYFCWCEVCSWRGEIIEIKRVTAPELATS' A
#
# COMPACT_ATOMS: atom_id res chain seq x y z
N MET A 1 25.84 -14.17 10.90
CA MET A 1 25.85 -12.70 10.74
C MET A 1 24.58 -12.37 9.96
N ALA A 2 23.59 -11.73 10.58
CA ALA A 2 22.35 -11.41 9.86
C ALA A 2 22.68 -10.40 8.75
N GLU A 3 22.38 -10.77 7.51
CA GLU A 3 22.56 -9.90 6.35
C GLU A 3 21.67 -8.67 6.55
N LYS A 4 22.26 -7.47 6.41
CA LYS A 4 21.50 -6.22 6.34
C LYS A 4 20.72 -6.24 5.03
N ASN A 5 19.51 -6.79 5.07
CA ASN A 5 18.59 -6.65 3.96
C ASN A 5 18.07 -5.21 3.99
N ASN A 6 18.40 -4.42 2.96
CA ASN A 6 17.87 -3.06 2.79
C ASN A 6 16.42 -3.18 2.34
N TYR A 7 15.55 -3.52 3.27
CA TYR A 7 14.13 -3.62 3.01
C TYR A 7 13.55 -2.24 2.76
N GLU A 8 13.12 -1.97 1.53
CA GLU A 8 12.45 -0.73 1.17
C GLU A 8 10.93 -0.95 1.08
N MET A 9 10.19 -0.23 1.93
CA MET A 9 8.74 -0.17 1.87
C MET A 9 8.29 0.54 0.59
N LYS A 10 7.52 -0.14 -0.24
CA LYS A 10 7.08 0.39 -1.55
C LYS A 10 6.04 1.50 -1.42
N LEU A 11 5.03 1.31 -0.57
CA LEU A 11 3.97 2.27 -0.36
C LEU A 11 4.46 3.39 0.57
N LYS A 12 4.28 4.65 0.19
CA LYS A 12 4.69 5.82 1.01
C LYS A 12 3.66 6.96 1.03
N TYR A 13 2.67 6.92 0.15
CA TYR A 13 1.74 8.03 -0.09
C TYR A 13 0.28 7.56 -0.06
N CYS A 14 -0.61 8.44 0.38
CA CYS A 14 -2.04 8.18 0.44
C CYS A 14 -2.64 8.11 -0.98
N PRO A 15 -3.40 7.06 -1.33
CA PRO A 15 -4.00 6.94 -2.67
C PRO A 15 -5.13 7.95 -2.91
N ASN A 16 -5.68 8.55 -1.85
CA ASN A 16 -6.78 9.50 -1.96
C ASN A 16 -6.31 10.95 -2.16
N CYS A 17 -5.33 11.42 -1.37
CA CYS A 17 -4.88 12.82 -1.42
C CYS A 17 -3.40 13.02 -1.80
N GLY A 18 -2.62 11.95 -1.97
CA GLY A 18 -1.20 12.02 -2.33
C GLY A 18 -0.24 12.39 -1.20
N GLU A 19 -0.74 12.72 0.00
CA GLU A 19 0.10 13.08 1.14
C GLU A 19 0.91 11.91 1.69
N SER A 20 2.08 12.21 2.26
CA SER A 20 2.95 11.20 2.85
C SER A 20 2.30 10.51 4.05
N LEU A 21 2.31 9.17 4.03
CA LEU A 21 1.86 8.32 5.13
C LEU A 21 2.96 8.07 6.18
N LEU A 22 4.19 8.53 5.93
CA LEU A 22 5.32 8.43 6.86
C LEU A 22 5.35 9.58 7.90
N LYS A 23 4.31 10.43 7.91
CA LYS A 23 4.16 11.48 8.92
C LYS A 23 3.84 10.87 10.29
N PRO A 24 4.29 11.46 11.41
CA PRO A 24 4.09 10.89 12.75
C PRO A 24 2.64 10.56 13.13
N ASN A 25 1.69 11.33 12.59
CA ASN A 25 0.26 11.18 12.87
C ASN A 25 -0.48 10.38 11.80
N SER A 26 0.20 9.88 10.77
CA SER A 26 -0.37 8.90 9.84
C SER A 26 0.02 7.49 10.28
N LEU A 27 -0.75 6.49 9.87
CA LEU A 27 -0.42 5.10 10.09
C LEU A 27 -0.16 4.41 8.75
N LEU A 28 0.98 3.73 8.67
CA LEU A 28 1.32 2.84 7.58
C LEU A 28 1.94 1.58 8.18
N ASN A 29 1.19 0.49 8.14
CA ASN A 29 1.62 -0.79 8.66
C ASN A 29 1.64 -1.81 7.54
N GLU A 30 2.81 -2.38 7.28
CA GLU A 30 2.97 -3.48 6.35
C GLU A 30 2.79 -4.82 7.07
N TYR A 31 2.12 -5.76 6.41
CA TYR A 31 1.95 -7.12 6.88
C TYR A 31 1.84 -8.08 5.69
N TRP A 32 1.82 -9.39 5.99
CA TRP A 32 1.75 -10.43 4.96
C TRP A 32 0.47 -11.25 5.10
N ILE A 33 -0.16 -11.53 3.97
CA ILE A 33 -1.25 -12.50 3.83
C ILE A 33 -0.73 -13.60 2.92
N SER A 34 -0.24 -14.69 3.51
CA SER A 34 0.44 -15.76 2.75
C SER A 34 1.63 -15.20 1.95
N GLU A 35 1.60 -15.26 0.62
CA GLU A 35 2.64 -14.74 -0.29
C GLU A 35 2.44 -13.28 -0.69
N ASP A 36 1.33 -12.66 -0.29
CA ASP A 36 0.97 -11.29 -0.65
C ASP A 36 1.42 -10.30 0.42
N THR A 37 1.95 -9.17 -0.04
CA THR A 37 2.24 -8.00 0.81
C THR A 37 1.01 -7.10 0.87
N ALA A 38 0.57 -6.79 2.09
CA ALA A 38 -0.56 -5.95 2.37
C ALA A 38 -0.16 -4.76 3.26
N TYR A 39 -0.88 -3.66 3.12
CA TYR A 39 -0.63 -2.40 3.81
C TYR A 39 -1.93 -1.89 4.44
N PHE A 40 -1.98 -1.80 5.76
CA PHE A 40 -3.03 -1.04 6.45
C PHE A 40 -2.60 0.42 6.54
N CYS A 41 -3.48 1.32 6.08
CA CYS A 41 -3.18 2.74 5.96
C CYS A 41 -4.24 3.58 6.65
N TRP A 42 -3.80 4.62 7.36
CA TRP A 42 -4.64 5.73 7.79
C TRP A 42 -3.94 7.06 7.54
N CYS A 43 -4.61 7.96 6.83
CA CYS A 43 -4.09 9.27 6.49
C CYS A 43 -4.68 10.33 7.43
N GLU A 44 -3.83 11.03 8.18
CA GLU A 44 -4.23 12.15 9.04
C GLU A 44 -4.92 13.28 8.23
N VAL A 45 -4.41 13.58 7.03
CA VAL A 45 -4.80 14.78 6.27
C VAL A 45 -6.22 14.67 5.69
N CYS A 46 -6.53 13.54 5.04
CA CYS A 46 -7.85 13.35 4.41
C CYS A 46 -8.74 12.35 5.15
N SER A 47 -8.28 11.80 6.29
CA SER A 47 -8.96 10.76 7.07
C SER A 47 -9.24 9.46 6.32
N TRP A 48 -8.71 9.29 5.11
CA TRP A 48 -8.86 8.04 4.35
C TRP A 48 -8.21 6.89 5.11
N ARG A 49 -8.92 5.77 5.16
CA ARG A 49 -8.45 4.51 5.75
C ARG A 49 -8.73 3.37 4.80
N GLY A 50 -7.82 2.43 4.71
CA GLY A 50 -8.00 1.27 3.86
C GLY A 50 -6.83 0.32 3.88
N GLU A 51 -7.04 -0.79 3.21
CA GLU A 51 -6.02 -1.80 2.96
C GLU A 51 -5.63 -1.77 1.49
N ILE A 52 -4.32 -1.88 1.24
CA ILE A 52 -3.77 -1.92 -0.10
C ILE A 52 -2.96 -3.21 -0.20
N ILE A 53 -3.30 -4.05 -1.17
CA ILE A 53 -2.61 -5.30 -1.43
C ILE A 53 -1.89 -5.17 -2.77
N GLU A 54 -0.62 -5.58 -2.82
CA GLU A 54 0.16 -5.53 -4.06
C GLU A 54 -0.35 -6.60 -5.04
N ILE A 55 -0.94 -6.18 -6.16
CA ILE A 55 -1.33 -7.09 -7.24
C ILE A 55 -0.22 -7.11 -8.30
N LYS A 56 0.44 -8.26 -8.47
CA LYS A 56 1.55 -8.42 -9.43
C LYS A 56 1.09 -8.46 -10.90
N ARG A 57 -0.13 -8.94 -11.14
CA ARG A 57 -0.69 -9.09 -12.49
C ARG A 57 -2.21 -9.02 -12.45
N VAL A 58 -2.78 -8.27 -13.41
CA VAL A 58 -4.22 -8.26 -13.69
C VAL A 58 -4.44 -8.85 -15.08
N THR A 59 -5.37 -9.81 -15.18
CA THR A 59 -5.87 -10.31 -16.48
C THR A 59 -7.34 -9.95 -16.55
N ALA A 60 -7.75 -9.15 -17.53
CA ALA A 60 -9.13 -8.71 -17.70
C ALA A 60 -9.55 -8.85 -19.18
N PRO A 61 -10.80 -9.25 -19.47
CA PRO A 61 -11.35 -9.17 -20.81
C PRO A 61 -11.52 -7.71 -21.23
N GLU A 62 -11.54 -7.45 -22.53
CA GLU A 62 -11.87 -6.12 -23.05
C GLU A 62 -13.29 -5.71 -22.62
N LEU A 63 -13.46 -4.43 -22.30
CA LEU A 63 -14.79 -3.88 -22.00
C LEU A 63 -15.61 -3.93 -23.29
N ALA A 64 -16.72 -4.68 -23.26
CA ALA A 64 -17.72 -4.62 -24.32
C ALA A 64 -18.22 -3.17 -24.42
N THR A 65 -17.78 -2.46 -25.44
CA THR A 65 -18.28 -1.11 -25.73
C THR A 65 -19.61 -1.28 -26.46
N SER A 66 -20.69 -0.73 -25.91
CA SER A 66 -22.01 -0.70 -26.56
C SER A 66 -22.08 0.35 -27.66
#